data_AF-A0A840IA13-F1
#
_entry.id   AF-A0A840IA13-F1
#
_cell.length_a   1.000
_cell.length_b   1.000
_cell.length_c   1.000
_cell.angle_alpha   90.00
_cell.angle_beta   90.00
_cell.angle_gamma   90.00
#
_symmetry.space_group_name_H-M   'P 1'
#
loop_
_entity.id
_entity.type
_entity.pdbx_description
1 polymer ?
#
loop_
_entity_poly.entity_id
_entity_poly.type
_entity_poly.pdbx_seq_one_letter_code
_entity_poly.pdbx_strand_id
1 'polypeptide(L)'
;MADRAYTDAEIDAAVASLTDEERLRHAQELVTRAAPQLQRVLNEALSQGGWFGDVHDQAVGAAAGEPDVEQRKVAISTLVAEETRLGMLVGVAVGFELARTLEANENSDEG
;
A
#
# COMPACT_ATOMS: atom_id res chain seq x y z
N MET A 1 11.58 -1.16 -22.94
CA MET A 1 11.40 0.11 -23.67
C MET A 1 12.05 1.24 -22.87
N ALA A 2 12.49 2.33 -23.50
CA ALA A 2 13.13 3.44 -22.81
C ALA A 2 12.21 4.00 -21.71
N ASP A 3 12.74 4.16 -20.51
CA ASP A 3 12.04 4.64 -19.32
C ASP A 3 11.68 6.13 -19.52
N ARG A 4 10.57 6.38 -20.22
CA ARG A 4 10.04 7.72 -20.41
C ARG A 4 9.40 8.13 -19.09
N ALA A 5 9.92 9.20 -18.49
CA ALA A 5 9.25 9.86 -17.38
C ALA A 5 7.86 10.36 -17.84
N TYR A 6 6.82 9.94 -17.12
CA TYR A 6 5.45 10.42 -17.32
C TYR A 6 5.34 11.88 -16.84
N THR A 7 4.52 12.68 -17.52
CA THR A 7 4.19 14.05 -17.11
C THR A 7 3.13 14.06 -16.02
N ASP A 8 3.08 15.13 -15.21
CA ASP A 8 2.04 15.29 -14.17
C ASP A 8 0.62 15.17 -14.74
N ALA A 9 0.38 15.72 -15.94
CA ALA A 9 -0.91 15.63 -16.61
C ALA A 9 -1.29 14.20 -17.04
N GLU A 10 -0.29 13.38 -17.44
CA GLU A 10 -0.50 11.95 -17.74
C GLU A 10 -0.81 11.17 -16.45
N ILE A 11 -0.13 11.51 -15.35
CA ILE A 11 -0.38 10.94 -14.02
C ILE A 11 -1.80 11.28 -13.55
N ASP A 12 -2.19 12.56 -13.61
CA ASP A 12 -3.52 13.02 -13.20
C ASP A 12 -4.64 12.36 -14.02
N ALA A 13 -4.45 12.25 -15.34
CA ALA A 13 -5.40 11.57 -16.21
C ALA A 13 -5.52 10.07 -15.88
N ALA A 14 -4.40 9.40 -15.58
CA ALA A 14 -4.41 8.01 -15.14
C ALA A 14 -5.14 7.85 -13.80
N VAL A 15 -4.88 8.72 -12.82
CA VAL A 15 -5.56 8.73 -11.52
C VAL A 15 -7.06 8.95 -11.69
N ALA A 16 -7.48 9.91 -12.51
CA ALA A 16 -8.89 10.13 -12.80
C ALA A 16 -9.53 8.89 -13.42
N SER A 17 -8.84 8.17 -14.30
CA SER A 17 -9.35 6.93 -14.90
C SER A 17 -9.50 5.77 -13.91
N LEU A 18 -8.79 5.79 -12.77
CA LEU A 18 -8.95 4.82 -11.69
C LEU A 18 -10.20 5.05 -10.84
N THR A 19 -10.78 6.25 -10.92
CA THR A 19 -12.06 6.58 -10.23
C THR A 19 -13.30 6.12 -11.01
N ASP A 20 -13.10 5.53 -12.20
CA ASP A 20 -14.15 4.80 -12.91
C ASP A 20 -14.59 3.59 -12.06
N GLU A 21 -15.85 3.61 -11.62
CA GLU A 21 -16.41 2.61 -10.70
C GLU A 21 -16.36 1.18 -11.23
N GLU A 22 -16.46 0.98 -12.55
CA GLU A 22 -16.44 -0.35 -13.15
C GLU A 22 -15.02 -0.91 -13.21
N ARG A 23 -14.05 -0.07 -13.60
CA ARG A 23 -12.62 -0.42 -13.58
C ARG A 23 -12.12 -0.72 -12.18
N LEU A 24 -12.49 0.12 -11.21
CA LEU A 24 -12.10 -0.06 -9.82
C LEU A 24 -12.65 -1.37 -9.25
N ARG A 25 -13.92 -1.70 -9.54
CA ARG A 25 -14.55 -2.94 -9.11
C ARG A 25 -13.85 -4.16 -9.69
N HIS A 26 -13.50 -4.14 -10.97
CA HIS A 26 -12.77 -5.24 -11.59
C HIS A 26 -11.38 -5.44 -10.96
N ALA A 27 -10.65 -4.35 -10.71
CA ALA A 27 -9.38 -4.39 -10.00
C ALA A 27 -9.54 -4.96 -8.57
N GLN A 28 -10.59 -4.56 -7.85
CA GLN A 28 -10.89 -5.09 -6.52
C GLN A 28 -11.20 -6.60 -6.52
N GLU A 29 -11.92 -7.11 -7.53
CA GLU A 29 -12.21 -8.55 -7.67
C GLU A 29 -10.93 -9.38 -7.93
N LEU A 30 -10.02 -8.86 -8.75
CA LEU A 30 -8.71 -9.47 -8.99
C LEU A 30 -7.87 -9.50 -7.71
N VAL A 31 -7.78 -8.36 -7.02
CA VAL A 31 -7.04 -8.23 -5.76
C VAL A 31 -7.63 -9.12 -4.68
N THR A 32 -8.96 -9.23 -4.56
CA THR A 32 -9.63 -10.08 -3.57
C THR A 32 -9.23 -11.55 -3.73
N ARG A 33 -9.12 -12.04 -4.98
CA ARG A 33 -8.66 -13.41 -5.26
C ARG A 33 -7.19 -13.63 -4.88
N ALA A 34 -6.35 -12.61 -5.06
CA ALA A 34 -4.94 -12.64 -4.72
C ALA A 34 -4.65 -12.26 -3.25
N ALA A 35 -5.64 -11.75 -2.51
CA ALA A 35 -5.46 -11.11 -1.21
C ALA A 35 -4.70 -11.97 -0.18
N PRO A 36 -4.95 -13.29 -0.03
CA PRO A 36 -4.18 -14.11 0.92
C PRO A 36 -2.69 -14.22 0.59
N GLN A 37 -2.33 -14.12 -0.70
CA GLN A 37 -0.93 -14.18 -1.15
C GLN A 37 -0.28 -12.81 -0.99
N LEU A 38 -0.98 -11.75 -1.40
CA LEU A 38 -0.54 -10.37 -1.22
C LEU A 38 -0.34 -10.01 0.26
N GLN A 39 -1.23 -10.45 1.14
CA GLN A 39 -1.10 -10.22 2.58
C GLN A 39 0.20 -10.81 3.14
N ARG A 40 0.65 -11.96 2.64
CA ARG A 40 1.93 -12.56 3.08
C ARG A 40 3.11 -11.70 2.66
N VAL A 41 3.13 -11.23 1.42
CA VAL A 41 4.17 -10.32 0.89
C VAL A 41 4.18 -9.00 1.66
N LEU A 42 3.00 -8.43 1.91
CA LEU A 42 2.85 -7.19 2.68
C LEU A 42 3.35 -7.35 4.11
N ASN A 43 2.97 -8.43 4.81
CA ASN A 43 3.45 -8.69 6.16
C ASN A 43 4.98 -8.83 6.20
N GLU A 44 5.57 -9.49 5.21
CA GLU A 44 7.02 -9.63 5.11
C GLU A 44 7.70 -8.29 4.84
N ALA A 45 7.21 -7.49 3.89
CA ALA A 45 7.73 -6.15 3.60
C ALA A 45 7.64 -5.21 4.82
N LEU A 46 6.52 -5.26 5.56
CA LEU A 46 6.30 -4.48 6.77
C LEU A 46 7.23 -4.90 7.93
N SER A 47 7.50 -6.20 8.05
CA SER A 47 8.45 -6.73 9.04
C SER A 47 9.91 -6.40 8.69
N GLN A 48 10.30 -6.51 7.42
CA GLN A 48 11.67 -6.23 6.95
C GLN A 48 12.00 -4.74 7.00
N GLY A 49 11.01 -3.85 6.83
CA GLY A 49 11.17 -2.41 6.99
C GLY A 49 11.42 -1.94 8.44
N GLY A 50 11.38 -2.85 9.43
CA GLY A 50 11.55 -2.52 10.85
C GLY A 50 10.43 -1.65 11.43
N TRP A 51 9.37 -1.42 10.67
CA TRP A 51 8.26 -0.53 11.05
C TRP A 51 7.29 -1.23 11.99
N PHE A 52 6.88 -2.46 11.67
CA PHE A 52 6.03 -3.30 12.52
C PHE A 52 6.91 -4.22 13.37
N GLY A 53 7.31 -3.72 14.53
CA GLY A 53 8.17 -4.38 15.52
C GLY A 53 8.21 -3.59 16.82
N ASP A 54 9.29 -3.70 17.60
CA ASP A 54 9.39 -3.12 18.95
C ASP A 54 9.09 -1.61 19.01
N VAL A 55 9.42 -0.84 17.95
CA VAL A 55 9.13 0.61 17.88
C VAL A 55 7.64 0.89 17.75
N HIS A 56 6.93 0.10 16.95
CA HIS A 56 5.48 0.22 16.81
C HIS A 56 4.78 -0.20 18.11
N ASP A 57 5.19 -1.32 18.71
CA ASP A 57 4.62 -1.78 19.98
C ASP A 57 4.85 -0.75 21.10
N GLN A 58 6.01 -0.09 21.12
CA GLN A 58 6.28 1.00 22.04
C GLN A 58 5.39 2.22 21.78
N ALA A 59 5.17 2.60 20.52
CA ALA A 59 4.30 3.70 20.15
C ALA A 59 2.83 3.43 20.50
N VAL A 60 2.35 2.20 20.27
CA VAL A 60 1.02 1.73 20.69
C VAL A 60 0.90 1.76 22.20
N GLY A 61 1.91 1.24 22.92
CA GLY A 61 1.94 1.26 24.38
C GLY A 61 1.91 2.67 24.96
N ALA A 62 2.68 3.60 24.37
CA ALA A 62 2.69 5.00 24.77
C ALA A 62 1.34 5.69 24.52
N ALA A 63 0.75 5.50 23.33
CA ALA A 63 -0.56 6.05 23.00
C ALA A 63 -1.67 5.48 23.89
N ALA A 64 -1.69 4.18 24.12
CA ALA A 64 -2.69 3.52 24.96
C ALA A 64 -2.54 3.87 26.45
N GLY A 65 -1.31 4.09 26.92
CA GLY A 65 -0.98 4.43 28.29
C GLY A 65 -1.18 5.91 28.66
N GLU A 66 -1.48 6.78 27.68
CA GLU A 66 -1.72 8.21 27.92
C GLU A 66 -2.92 8.40 28.88
N PRO A 67 -2.74 9.01 30.07
CA PRO A 67 -3.81 9.14 31.06
C PRO A 67 -4.93 10.08 30.62
N ASP A 68 -4.63 11.15 29.89
CA ASP A 68 -5.64 12.09 29.40
C ASP A 68 -6.41 11.50 28.21
N VAL A 69 -7.74 11.47 28.31
CA VAL A 69 -8.62 10.86 27.29
C VAL A 69 -8.51 11.57 25.94
N GLU A 70 -8.43 12.90 25.91
CA GLU A 70 -8.37 13.65 24.67
C GLU A 70 -6.99 13.56 24.03
N GLN A 71 -5.92 13.61 24.85
CA GLN A 71 -4.56 13.40 24.35
C GLN A 71 -4.37 11.98 23.81
N ARG A 72 -4.95 10.98 24.49
CA ARG A 72 -4.96 9.59 24.02
C ARG A 72 -5.66 9.42 22.68
N LYS A 73 -6.81 10.06 22.49
CA LYS A 73 -7.52 10.04 21.20
C LYS A 73 -6.66 10.63 20.08
N VAL A 74 -5.99 11.75 20.34
CA VAL A 74 -5.08 12.38 19.37
C VAL A 74 -3.92 11.44 19.03
N ALA A 75 -3.25 10.90 20.04
CA ALA A 75 -2.12 9.98 19.86
C ALA A 75 -2.52 8.74 19.04
N ILE A 76 -3.65 8.11 19.35
CA ILE A 76 -4.17 6.97 18.60
C ILE A 76 -4.52 7.37 17.16
N SER A 77 -5.18 8.52 16.96
CA SER A 77 -5.56 8.99 15.63
C SER A 77 -4.34 9.26 14.75
N THR A 78 -3.28 9.85 15.33
CA THR A 78 -2.00 10.04 14.64
C THR A 78 -1.36 8.72 14.25
N LEU A 79 -1.36 7.74 15.15
CA LEU A 79 -0.80 6.41 14.89
C LEU A 79 -1.55 5.71 13.75
N VAL A 80 -2.89 5.71 13.78
CA VAL A 80 -3.73 5.13 12.71
C VAL A 80 -3.51 5.84 11.36
N ALA A 81 -3.37 7.16 11.35
CA ALA A 81 -3.12 7.92 10.14
C ALA A 81 -1.77 7.53 9.50
N GLU A 82 -0.74 7.35 10.33
CA GLU A 82 0.59 6.97 9.87
C GLU A 82 0.61 5.52 9.36
N GLU A 83 -0.03 4.59 10.06
CA GLU A 83 -0.20 3.21 9.59
C GLU A 83 -0.93 3.15 8.25
N THR A 84 -1.99 3.94 8.10
CA THR A 84 -2.75 4.00 6.85
C THR A 84 -1.89 4.51 5.71
N ARG A 85 -1.11 5.58 5.95
CA ARG A 85 -0.17 6.14 4.98
C ARG A 85 0.85 5.12 4.51
N LEU A 86 1.38 4.32 5.43
CA LEU A 86 2.39 3.31 5.12
C LEU A 86 1.82 2.07 4.45
N GLY A 87 0.67 1.59 4.93
CA GLY A 87 -0.06 0.50 4.28
C GLY A 87 -0.36 0.86 2.82
N MET A 88 -0.76 2.10 2.55
CA MET A 88 -0.95 2.61 1.19
C MET A 88 0.37 2.61 0.40
N LEU A 89 1.46 3.17 0.94
CA LEU A 89 2.75 3.23 0.23
C LEU A 89 3.28 1.84 -0.13
N VAL A 90 3.27 0.91 0.82
CA VAL A 90 3.72 -0.47 0.60
C VAL A 90 2.77 -1.19 -0.35
N GLY A 91 1.46 -1.04 -0.18
CA GLY A 91 0.46 -1.63 -1.07
C GLY A 91 0.62 -1.18 -2.52
N VAL A 92 0.84 0.12 -2.75
CA VAL A 92 1.09 0.69 -4.07
C VAL A 92 2.39 0.16 -4.65
N ALA A 93 3.48 0.14 -3.88
CA ALA A 93 4.77 -0.39 -4.34
C ALA A 93 4.68 -1.87 -4.76
N VAL A 94 4.03 -2.72 -3.95
CA VAL A 94 3.78 -4.12 -4.29
C VAL A 94 2.92 -4.24 -5.55
N GLY A 95 1.90 -3.40 -5.70
CA GLY A 95 1.08 -3.34 -6.91
C GLY A 95 1.89 -3.02 -8.17
N PHE A 96 2.78 -2.02 -8.11
CA PHE A 96 3.67 -1.67 -9.21
C PHE A 96 4.64 -2.80 -9.57
N GLU A 97 5.26 -3.45 -8.58
CA GLU A 97 6.16 -4.59 -8.85
C GLU A 97 5.42 -5.79 -9.43
N LEU A 98 4.21 -6.07 -8.96
CA LEU A 98 3.39 -7.14 -9.51
C LEU A 98 3.04 -6.88 -10.97
N ALA A 99 2.59 -5.67 -11.31
CA ALA A 99 2.28 -5.29 -12.69
C ALA A 99 3.50 -5.46 -13.60
N ARG A 100 4.66 -4.93 -13.19
CA ARG A 100 5.92 -5.09 -13.94
C ARG A 100 6.32 -6.54 -14.13
N THR A 101 6.13 -7.37 -13.12
CA THR A 101 6.45 -8.81 -13.18
C THR A 101 5.55 -9.53 -14.17
N LEU A 102 4.24 -9.20 -14.18
CA LEU A 102 3.29 -9.79 -15.12
C LEU A 102 3.60 -9.39 -16.56
N GLU A 103 3.87 -8.11 -16.82
CA GLU A 103 4.27 -7.62 -18.14
C GLU A 103 5.57 -8.28 -18.63
N ALA A 104 6.55 -8.46 -17.75
CA ALA A 104 7.80 -9.13 -18.11
C ALA A 104 7.59 -10.61 -18.49
N ASN A 105 6.69 -11.30 -17.80
CA ASN A 105 6.35 -12.69 -18.09
C ASN A 105 5.59 -12.83 -19.42
N GLU A 106 4.63 -11.95 -19.70
CA GLU A 106 3.91 -11.93 -20.99
C GLU A 106 4.86 -11.74 -22.17
N ASN A 107 5.81 -10.81 -22.06
CA ASN A 107 6.82 -10.58 -23.11
C ASN A 107 7.84 -11.74 -23.25
N SER A 108 7.99 -12.58 -22.23
CA SER A 108 8.90 -13.73 -22.25
C SER A 108 8.26 -14.98 -22.86
N ASP A 109 6.93 -15.10 -22.82
CA ASP A 109 6.17 -16.19 -23.44
C ASP A 109 5.91 -15.97 -24.94
N GLU A 110 6.06 -14.74 -25.46
CA GLU A 110 5.91 -14.38 -26.87
C GLU A 110 7.22 -14.45 -27.71
N GLY A 111 8.37 -14.79 -27.09
CA GLY A 111 9.70 -14.84 -27.73
C GLY A 111 10.27 -16.25 -27.86
#